data_AF-A0A9E0UQT7-F1
#
_entry.id   AF-A0A9E0UQT7-F1
#
_cell.length_a   1.000
_cell.length_b   1.000
_cell.length_c   1.000
_cell.angle_alpha   90.00
_cell.angle_beta   90.00
_cell.angle_gamma   90.00
#
_symmetry.space_group_name_H-M   'P 1'
#
loop_
_entity.id
_entity.type
_entity.pdbx_description
1 polymer ?
#
loop_
_entity_poly.entity_id
_entity_poly.type
_entity_poly.pdbx_seq_one_letter_code
_entity_poly.pdbx_strand_id
1 'polypeptide(L)'
;MKFDTIGKITDKMLELEAKHDLLNWELKGVKIYQVVRYLIYINAINSNIEQKGKGSVLNSGLFSKILNKASRLKNFFFYNPLKDKQQIDTLLFESSRKQKINNEYIDPFTASIKLQLKKSNSEYTVYQSSYFFDRLSVKTKNTKHLDYFFLTVGYKSKSFKLEFTQEELDSINKLGKELKTNLNLTLNLLSLIKNQLINFFILSGFYSQLLEIKKPKQIYIVNFCDKAALISECKKRKIQVIDIQHGFVSSKDIIYHYPASPENKLDYFPDKFLAWSESWLGGCKLPLSSDNIEYIENYTLKTEAEKYKGVAKIPNKVLILSQDTLTERILDNIFGLVKDNPKYNFFYKPHPNEYTFISGIKKYEELSGFKNFTTIGINENLYSHLSDGKKVIGVYTTALIEALYFNCEIFVIDLPGAEMMDNLIQSGTAKKLENIKLP
;
A
#
# COMPACT_ATOMS: atom_id res chain seq x y z
N MET A 1 14.79 4.04 23.85
CA MET A 1 14.88 2.71 23.20
C MET A 1 14.73 2.95 21.69
N LYS A 2 15.66 2.50 20.85
CA LYS A 2 15.48 2.51 19.38
C LYS A 2 15.17 1.08 18.95
N PHE A 3 14.15 0.91 18.11
CA PHE A 3 13.82 -0.38 17.53
C PHE A 3 14.64 -0.62 16.26
N ASP A 4 15.12 -1.85 16.08
CA ASP A 4 15.95 -2.29 14.95
C ASP A 4 15.16 -3.00 13.85
N THR A 5 13.90 -3.35 14.11
CA THR A 5 13.01 -4.13 13.23
C THR A 5 11.60 -3.57 13.25
N ILE A 6 10.88 -3.72 12.13
CA ILE A 6 9.45 -3.41 11.98
C ILE A 6 8.64 -4.33 12.91
N GLY A 7 9.01 -5.61 12.99
CA GLY A 7 8.31 -6.60 13.83
C GLY A 7 8.22 -6.20 15.30
N LYS A 8 9.32 -5.73 15.92
CA LYS A 8 9.29 -5.29 17.32
C LYS A 8 8.42 -4.05 17.54
N ILE A 9 8.35 -3.15 16.56
CA ILE A 9 7.45 -1.97 16.62
C ILE A 9 5.99 -2.45 16.57
N THR A 10 5.68 -3.39 15.68
CA THR A 10 4.37 -4.01 15.56
C THR A 10 3.95 -4.69 16.86
N ASP A 11 4.82 -5.52 17.45
CA ASP A 11 4.54 -6.21 18.72
C ASP A 11 4.23 -5.20 19.85
N LYS A 12 5.05 -4.15 19.97
CA LYS A 12 4.86 -3.12 21.00
C LYS A 12 3.59 -2.30 20.80
N MET A 13 3.21 -2.03 19.55
CA MET A 13 1.93 -1.40 19.23
C MET A 13 0.75 -2.30 19.63
N LEU A 14 0.79 -3.59 19.32
CA LEU A 14 -0.25 -4.55 19.70
C LEU A 14 -0.39 -4.70 21.23
N GLU A 15 0.73 -4.68 21.95
CA GLU A 15 0.71 -4.64 23.43
C GLU A 15 -0.02 -3.40 23.95
N LEU A 16 0.24 -2.22 23.38
CA LEU A 16 -0.43 -0.98 23.76
C LEU A 16 -1.93 -1.02 23.40
N GLU A 17 -2.28 -1.60 22.25
CA GLU A 17 -3.67 -1.81 21.83
C GLU A 17 -4.44 -2.62 22.87
N ALA A 18 -3.87 -3.74 23.31
CA ALA A 18 -4.48 -4.59 24.32
C ALA A 18 -4.52 -3.92 25.69
N LYS A 19 -3.41 -3.32 26.15
CA LYS A 19 -3.28 -2.70 27.47
C LYS A 19 -4.29 -1.57 27.70
N HIS A 20 -4.63 -0.83 26.65
CA HIS A 20 -5.47 0.37 26.73
C HIS A 20 -6.80 0.26 26.00
N ASP A 21 -7.16 -0.93 25.53
CA ASP A 21 -8.36 -1.19 24.74
C ASP A 21 -8.52 -0.19 23.56
N LEU A 22 -7.42 0.07 22.87
CA LEU A 22 -7.36 1.21 21.94
C LEU A 22 -8.33 1.05 20.77
N LEU A 23 -8.58 -0.18 20.30
CA LEU A 23 -9.50 -0.43 19.20
C LEU A 23 -10.95 -0.01 19.51
N ASN A 24 -11.32 0.05 20.79
CA ASN A 24 -12.62 0.54 21.27
C ASN A 24 -12.58 2.00 21.75
N TRP A 25 -11.40 2.63 21.80
CA TRP A 25 -11.23 4.01 22.23
C TRP A 25 -12.02 4.96 21.31
N GLU A 26 -12.96 5.66 21.92
CA GLU A 26 -13.93 6.49 21.23
C GLU A 26 -13.75 7.95 21.61
N LEU A 27 -13.76 8.82 20.59
CA LEU A 27 -13.83 10.27 20.76
C LEU A 27 -14.91 10.78 19.82
N LYS A 28 -15.83 11.61 20.33
CA LYS A 28 -16.92 12.21 19.53
C LYS A 28 -17.73 11.20 18.69
N GLY A 29 -17.98 10.00 19.23
CA GLY A 29 -18.74 8.95 18.52
C GLY A 29 -17.95 8.23 17.42
N VAL A 30 -16.62 8.38 17.38
CA VAL A 30 -15.74 7.73 16.41
C VAL A 30 -14.73 6.86 17.14
N LYS A 31 -14.56 5.59 16.72
CA LYS A 31 -13.47 4.71 17.20
C LYS A 31 -12.12 5.21 16.68
N ILE A 32 -11.64 6.28 17.29
CA ILE A 32 -10.61 7.14 16.72
C ILE A 32 -9.31 6.39 16.48
N TYR A 33 -8.96 5.45 17.35
CA TYR A 33 -7.75 4.67 17.17
C TYR A 33 -7.78 3.88 15.87
N GLN A 34 -8.89 3.22 15.52
CA GLN A 34 -9.03 2.50 14.24
C GLN A 34 -8.75 3.43 13.03
N VAL A 35 -9.09 4.72 13.14
CA VAL A 35 -8.83 5.74 12.09
C VAL A 35 -7.36 6.16 12.07
N VAL A 36 -6.71 6.33 13.23
CA VAL A 36 -5.34 6.85 13.32
C VAL A 36 -4.25 5.77 13.40
N ARG A 37 -4.63 4.49 13.55
CA ARG A 37 -3.74 3.34 13.79
C ARG A 37 -2.59 3.26 12.79
N TYR A 38 -2.91 3.28 11.50
CA TYR A 38 -1.91 3.26 10.43
C TYR A 38 -0.98 4.49 10.47
N LEU A 39 -1.52 5.67 10.77
CA LEU A 39 -0.72 6.90 10.82
C LEU A 39 0.25 6.89 12.00
N ILE A 40 -0.18 6.43 13.18
CA ILE A 40 0.70 6.26 14.35
C ILE A 40 1.80 5.27 14.00
N TYR A 41 1.46 4.14 13.38
CA TYR A 41 2.41 3.11 13.01
C TYR A 41 3.49 3.58 12.04
N ILE A 42 3.11 4.26 10.95
CA ILE A 42 4.10 4.81 10.00
C ILE A 42 5.00 5.85 10.67
N ASN A 43 4.46 6.68 11.57
CA ASN A 43 5.30 7.61 12.34
C ASN A 43 6.25 6.88 13.30
N ALA A 44 5.81 5.76 13.91
CA ALA A 44 6.66 4.94 14.76
C ALA A 44 7.81 4.29 13.97
N ILE A 45 7.53 3.74 12.78
CA ILE A 45 8.53 3.21 11.86
C ILE A 45 9.54 4.30 11.50
N ASN A 46 9.07 5.44 11.01
CA ASN A 46 9.94 6.53 10.55
C ASN A 46 10.80 7.14 11.67
N SER A 47 10.34 7.06 12.92
CA SER A 47 11.08 7.59 14.09
C SER A 47 12.14 6.63 14.62
N ASN A 48 12.03 5.33 14.33
CA ASN A 48 12.90 4.29 14.92
C ASN A 48 13.82 3.64 13.90
N ILE A 49 13.30 3.36 12.70
CA ILE A 49 14.06 2.74 11.64
C ILE A 49 14.64 3.87 10.80
N GLU A 50 15.97 3.94 10.72
CA GLU A 50 16.67 4.88 9.84
C GLU A 50 16.34 4.57 8.37
N GLN A 51 15.25 5.17 7.90
CA GLN A 51 14.82 5.14 6.52
C GLN A 51 15.26 6.45 5.87
N LYS A 52 16.36 6.44 5.11
CA LYS A 52 16.76 7.58 4.28
C LYS A 52 15.95 7.61 2.98
N GLY A 53 14.63 7.51 3.09
CA GLY A 53 13.75 7.68 1.94
C GLY A 53 13.72 9.15 1.55
N LYS A 54 14.34 9.52 0.43
CA LYS A 54 13.98 10.79 -0.23
C LYS A 54 12.59 10.57 -0.80
N GLY A 55 11.57 11.08 -0.10
CA GLY A 55 10.16 10.88 -0.44
C GLY A 55 9.89 11.08 -1.94
N SER A 56 8.82 10.48 -2.45
CA SER A 56 8.54 10.42 -3.89
C SER A 56 8.41 11.81 -4.54
N VAL A 57 9.53 12.37 -4.95
CA VAL A 57 9.58 13.55 -5.80
C VAL A 57 9.86 13.02 -7.20
N LEU A 58 8.83 12.41 -7.81
CA LEU A 58 8.70 12.59 -9.25
C LEU A 58 8.59 14.11 -9.44
N ASN A 59 9.72 14.73 -9.78
CA ASN A 59 9.88 16.16 -9.92
C ASN A 59 9.03 16.59 -11.10
N SER A 60 7.74 16.77 -10.84
CA SER A 60 6.77 17.11 -11.86
C SER A 60 7.05 18.57 -12.21
N GLY A 61 7.64 18.83 -13.39
CA GLY A 61 7.93 20.19 -13.85
C GLY A 61 6.71 21.11 -13.75
N LEU A 62 6.91 22.44 -13.69
CA LEU A 62 5.82 23.42 -13.46
C LEU A 62 4.59 23.16 -14.34
N PHE A 63 4.79 22.80 -15.61
CA PHE A 63 3.73 22.47 -16.56
C PHE A 63 2.85 21.29 -16.10
N SER A 64 3.47 20.20 -15.63
CA SER A 64 2.73 19.05 -15.10
C SER A 64 1.96 19.38 -13.82
N LYS A 65 2.48 20.26 -12.95
CA LYS A 65 1.75 20.75 -11.77
C LYS A 65 0.51 21.55 -12.18
N ILE A 66 0.62 22.39 -13.22
CA ILE A 66 -0.49 23.17 -13.77
C ILE A 66 -1.54 22.24 -14.39
N LEU A 67 -1.13 21.28 -15.24
CA LEU A 67 -2.02 20.30 -15.85
C LEU A 67 -2.75 19.46 -14.80
N ASN A 68 -2.05 19.03 -13.75
CA ASN A 68 -2.67 18.28 -12.65
C ASN A 68 -3.74 19.13 -11.95
N LYS A 69 -3.44 20.42 -11.64
CA LYS A 69 -4.43 21.35 -11.07
C LYS A 69 -5.65 21.53 -11.99
N ALA A 70 -5.43 21.74 -13.29
CA ALA A 70 -6.49 21.87 -14.27
C ALA A 70 -7.36 20.60 -14.36
N SER A 71 -6.73 19.42 -14.31
CA SER A 71 -7.44 18.14 -14.25
C SER A 71 -8.30 18.03 -12.99
N ARG A 72 -7.80 18.44 -11.80
CA ARG A 72 -8.62 18.44 -10.57
C ARG A 72 -9.86 19.30 -10.72
N LEU A 73 -9.71 20.51 -11.29
CA LEU A 73 -10.82 21.43 -11.48
C LEU A 73 -11.83 20.88 -12.49
N LYS A 74 -11.35 20.33 -13.63
CA LYS A 74 -12.21 19.65 -14.60
C LYS A 74 -13.01 18.52 -13.94
N ASN A 75 -12.33 17.67 -13.18
CA ASN A 75 -12.97 16.56 -12.48
C ASN A 75 -13.98 17.03 -11.42
N PHE A 76 -13.63 18.07 -10.66
CA PHE A 76 -14.49 18.70 -9.66
C PHE A 76 -15.82 19.16 -10.25
N PHE A 77 -15.82 19.76 -11.45
CA PHE A 77 -17.04 20.29 -12.07
C PHE A 77 -17.79 19.26 -12.92
N PHE A 78 -17.08 18.46 -13.72
CA PHE A 78 -17.69 17.60 -14.75
C PHE A 78 -17.83 16.13 -14.35
N TYR A 79 -17.00 15.64 -13.42
CA TYR A 79 -17.00 14.25 -12.98
C TYR A 79 -17.40 14.10 -11.51
N ASN A 80 -18.11 15.10 -10.98
CA ASN A 80 -18.60 15.09 -9.61
C ASN A 80 -19.56 13.91 -9.38
N PRO A 81 -19.27 13.04 -8.40
CA PRO A 81 -20.06 11.84 -8.13
C PRO A 81 -21.51 12.17 -7.70
N LEU A 82 -21.75 13.34 -7.10
CA LEU A 82 -23.09 13.74 -6.63
C LEU A 82 -24.01 14.27 -7.73
N LYS A 83 -23.46 14.58 -8.92
CA LYS A 83 -24.24 14.99 -10.10
C LYS A 83 -24.82 13.79 -10.86
N ASP A 84 -24.24 12.61 -10.66
CA ASP A 84 -24.72 11.39 -11.28
C ASP A 84 -25.79 10.72 -10.39
N LYS A 85 -27.05 10.86 -10.81
CA LYS A 85 -28.22 10.37 -10.10
C LYS A 85 -28.61 8.93 -10.44
N GLN A 86 -27.84 8.25 -11.30
CA GLN A 86 -28.11 6.85 -11.63
C GLN A 86 -27.86 5.96 -10.41
N GLN A 87 -28.85 5.13 -10.04
CA GLN A 87 -28.67 4.06 -9.06
C GLN A 87 -27.90 2.89 -9.68
N ILE A 88 -27.04 2.23 -8.90
CA ILE A 88 -26.20 1.17 -9.40
C ILE A 88 -25.78 0.23 -8.27
N ASP A 89 -25.83 -1.08 -8.53
CA ASP A 89 -25.63 -2.10 -7.51
C ASP A 89 -24.18 -2.21 -7.01
N THR A 90 -23.20 -1.89 -7.86
CA THR A 90 -21.77 -2.04 -7.56
C THR A 90 -21.00 -0.74 -7.76
N LEU A 91 -20.25 -0.32 -6.73
CA LEU A 91 -19.29 0.77 -6.79
C LEU A 91 -17.86 0.26 -6.66
N LEU A 92 -16.94 0.82 -7.43
CA LEU A 92 -15.53 0.42 -7.45
C LEU A 92 -14.64 1.64 -7.19
N PHE A 93 -13.98 1.66 -6.04
CA PHE A 93 -13.05 2.73 -5.64
C PHE A 93 -11.63 2.30 -5.99
N GLU A 94 -11.08 2.87 -7.06
CA GLU A 94 -9.75 2.54 -7.54
C GLU A 94 -8.64 3.07 -6.64
N SER A 95 -7.47 2.45 -6.75
CA SER A 95 -6.23 2.97 -6.20
C SER A 95 -5.74 4.18 -7.02
N SER A 96 -4.71 4.83 -6.49
CA SER A 96 -4.03 5.90 -7.20
C SER A 96 -3.06 5.42 -8.29
N ARG A 97 -2.82 4.11 -8.41
CA ARG A 97 -1.85 3.54 -9.35
C ARG A 97 -2.49 3.24 -10.70
N LYS A 98 -1.75 3.45 -11.79
CA LYS A 98 -2.09 2.97 -13.14
C LYS A 98 -0.90 2.28 -13.77
N GLN A 99 -1.16 1.17 -14.44
CA GLN A 99 -0.19 0.42 -15.23
C GLN A 99 -0.69 0.30 -16.67
N LYS A 100 0.23 0.34 -17.64
CA LYS A 100 -0.10 0.18 -19.06
C LYS A 100 -0.07 -1.30 -19.41
N ILE A 101 -1.23 -1.89 -19.67
CA ILE A 101 -1.40 -3.30 -20.06
C ILE A 101 -2.16 -3.32 -21.39
N ASN A 102 -1.63 -4.03 -22.40
CA ASN A 102 -2.25 -4.14 -23.73
C ASN A 102 -2.64 -2.78 -24.33
N ASN A 103 -1.74 -1.79 -24.21
CA ASN A 103 -1.92 -0.40 -24.62
C ASN A 103 -2.97 0.44 -23.86
N GLU A 104 -3.60 -0.11 -22.82
CA GLU A 104 -4.54 0.62 -21.96
C GLU A 104 -3.96 0.86 -20.56
N TYR A 105 -4.25 2.02 -19.97
CA TYR A 105 -3.92 2.28 -18.58
C TYR A 105 -5.04 1.81 -17.66
N ILE A 106 -4.75 0.79 -16.86
CA ILE A 106 -5.67 0.19 -15.91
C ILE A 106 -5.17 0.34 -14.48
N ASP A 107 -6.09 0.30 -13.52
CA ASP A 107 -5.72 0.07 -12.12
C ASP A 107 -5.42 -1.43 -11.95
N PRO A 108 -4.22 -1.80 -11.50
CA PRO A 108 -3.79 -3.19 -11.51
C PRO A 108 -4.56 -4.07 -10.52
N PHE A 109 -5.10 -3.49 -9.45
CA PHE A 109 -5.79 -4.21 -8.38
C PHE A 109 -7.26 -4.45 -8.73
N THR A 110 -7.93 -3.45 -9.31
CA THR A 110 -9.35 -3.59 -9.66
C THR A 110 -9.60 -4.25 -11.02
N ALA A 111 -8.54 -4.53 -11.79
CA ALA A 111 -8.64 -5.10 -13.13
C ALA A 111 -9.41 -6.43 -13.15
N SER A 112 -9.10 -7.36 -12.23
CA SER A 112 -9.77 -8.65 -12.13
C SER A 112 -11.28 -8.49 -11.90
N ILE A 113 -11.67 -7.58 -11.00
CA ILE A 113 -13.08 -7.32 -10.68
C ILE A 113 -13.82 -6.71 -11.88
N LYS A 114 -13.20 -5.75 -12.57
CA LYS A 114 -13.80 -5.16 -13.78
C LYS A 114 -14.04 -6.20 -14.87
N LEU A 115 -13.13 -7.15 -15.04
CA LEU A 115 -13.30 -8.23 -16.02
C LEU A 115 -14.44 -9.17 -15.65
N GLN A 116 -14.56 -9.53 -14.37
CA GLN A 116 -15.67 -10.34 -13.88
C GLN A 116 -17.02 -9.64 -14.10
N LEU A 117 -17.13 -8.37 -13.69
CA LEU A 117 -18.34 -7.57 -13.86
C LEU A 117 -18.73 -7.39 -15.33
N LYS A 118 -17.74 -7.21 -16.23
CA LYS A 118 -17.98 -7.16 -17.68
C LYS A 118 -18.49 -8.50 -18.21
N LYS A 119 -17.90 -9.62 -17.80
CA LYS A 119 -18.33 -10.97 -18.22
C LYS A 119 -19.76 -11.29 -17.77
N SER A 120 -20.18 -10.79 -16.61
CA SER A 120 -21.54 -10.97 -16.09
C SER A 120 -22.53 -9.89 -16.56
N ASN A 121 -22.13 -8.98 -17.47
CA ASN A 121 -22.93 -7.81 -17.86
C ASN A 121 -23.47 -6.99 -16.67
N SER A 122 -22.73 -6.97 -15.56
CA SER A 122 -23.11 -6.22 -14.36
C SER A 122 -22.71 -4.77 -14.49
N GLU A 123 -23.65 -3.85 -14.24
CA GLU A 123 -23.35 -2.42 -14.23
C GLU A 123 -22.53 -2.03 -12.99
N TYR A 124 -21.52 -1.18 -13.19
CA TYR A 124 -20.73 -0.62 -12.09
C TYR A 124 -20.31 0.83 -12.37
N THR A 125 -20.09 1.59 -11.28
CA THR A 125 -19.51 2.95 -11.31
C THR A 125 -18.12 2.91 -10.70
N VAL A 126 -17.16 3.59 -11.37
CA VAL A 126 -15.77 3.67 -10.93
C VAL A 126 -15.49 5.04 -10.31
N TYR A 127 -14.91 5.07 -9.12
CA TYR A 127 -14.44 6.29 -8.46
C TYR A 127 -12.92 6.35 -8.44
N GLN A 128 -12.39 7.46 -8.96
CA GLN A 128 -10.97 7.76 -9.04
C GLN A 128 -10.58 8.94 -8.15
N SER A 129 -9.31 9.01 -7.75
CA SER A 129 -8.75 10.07 -6.91
C SER A 129 -7.33 10.48 -7.31
N SER A 130 -6.85 10.09 -8.49
CA SER A 130 -5.42 10.10 -8.84
C SER A 130 -5.04 11.09 -9.94
N TYR A 131 -4.88 12.34 -9.56
CA TYR A 131 -4.61 13.45 -10.49
C TYR A 131 -3.48 13.24 -11.49
N PHE A 132 -2.43 12.50 -11.10
CA PHE A 132 -1.28 12.23 -11.95
C PHE A 132 -1.62 11.25 -13.08
N PHE A 133 -2.54 10.31 -12.84
CA PHE A 133 -2.84 9.21 -13.74
C PHE A 133 -4.28 9.23 -14.28
N ASP A 134 -5.15 10.12 -13.76
CA ASP A 134 -6.54 10.31 -14.18
C ASP A 134 -6.67 10.64 -15.68
N ARG A 135 -5.66 11.30 -16.26
CA ARG A 135 -5.59 11.62 -17.69
C ARG A 135 -5.25 10.41 -18.57
N LEU A 136 -4.68 9.36 -17.98
CA LEU A 136 -4.18 8.19 -18.70
C LEU A 136 -5.27 7.13 -18.88
N SER A 137 -6.22 7.03 -17.95
CA SER A 137 -7.33 6.09 -18.06
C SER A 137 -8.41 6.57 -19.03
N VAL A 138 -8.98 5.64 -19.79
CA VAL A 138 -10.17 5.89 -20.62
C VAL A 138 -11.34 6.25 -19.71
N LYS A 139 -11.89 7.46 -19.90
CA LYS A 139 -13.05 7.91 -19.13
C LYS A 139 -14.34 7.44 -19.80
N THR A 140 -15.20 6.78 -19.03
CA THR A 140 -16.54 6.37 -19.48
C THR A 140 -17.60 7.23 -18.77
N LYS A 141 -18.86 7.13 -19.22
CA LYS A 141 -20.00 7.78 -18.52
C LYS A 141 -20.11 7.38 -17.04
N ASN A 142 -19.66 6.17 -16.70
CA ASN A 142 -19.70 5.59 -15.35
C ASN A 142 -18.39 5.79 -14.57
N THR A 143 -17.45 6.60 -15.08
CA THR A 143 -16.24 6.99 -14.34
C THR A 143 -16.48 8.34 -13.68
N LYS A 144 -16.28 8.43 -12.36
CA LYS A 144 -16.41 9.66 -11.55
C LYS A 144 -15.14 9.90 -10.73
N HIS A 145 -14.97 11.13 -10.24
CA HIS A 145 -13.79 11.51 -9.47
C HIS A 145 -14.17 12.08 -8.09
N LEU A 146 -13.47 11.64 -7.05
CA LEU A 146 -13.67 12.08 -5.67
C LEU A 146 -13.05 13.47 -5.38
N ASP A 147 -12.64 14.18 -6.41
CA ASP A 147 -11.96 15.48 -6.31
C ASP A 147 -12.84 16.53 -5.67
N TYR A 148 -14.15 16.47 -5.93
CA TYR A 148 -15.13 17.29 -5.24
C TYR A 148 -15.08 17.07 -3.72
N PHE A 149 -14.95 15.82 -3.26
CA PHE A 149 -14.90 15.51 -1.83
C PHE A 149 -13.59 16.02 -1.23
N PHE A 150 -12.44 15.62 -1.78
CA PHE A 150 -11.14 15.92 -1.18
C PHE A 150 -10.76 17.40 -1.24
N LEU A 151 -11.11 18.11 -2.32
CA LEU A 151 -10.90 19.57 -2.37
C LEU A 151 -11.79 20.29 -1.37
N THR A 152 -13.04 19.84 -1.21
CA THR A 152 -13.95 20.46 -0.25
C THR A 152 -13.56 20.17 1.19
N VAL A 153 -13.06 18.97 1.49
CA VAL A 153 -12.46 18.65 2.80
C VAL A 153 -11.32 19.60 3.12
N GLY A 154 -10.36 19.79 2.21
CA GLY A 154 -9.22 20.68 2.41
C GLY A 154 -9.58 22.16 2.63
N TYR A 155 -10.75 22.59 2.14
CA TYR A 155 -11.29 23.92 2.39
C TYR A 155 -12.09 23.99 3.71
N LYS A 156 -13.07 23.10 3.88
CA LYS A 156 -13.99 23.08 5.03
C LYS A 156 -13.29 22.73 6.35
N SER A 157 -12.20 21.96 6.32
CA SER A 157 -11.48 21.58 7.53
C SER A 157 -10.88 22.78 8.27
N LYS A 158 -10.55 23.87 7.55
CA LYS A 158 -9.94 25.08 8.13
C LYS A 158 -10.88 25.85 9.05
N SER A 159 -12.18 25.81 8.78
CA SER A 159 -13.22 26.49 9.57
C SER A 159 -14.01 25.54 10.46
N PHE A 160 -13.69 24.24 10.45
CA PHE A 160 -14.39 23.25 11.25
C PHE A 160 -14.01 23.41 12.72
N LYS A 161 -14.99 23.81 13.55
CA LYS A 161 -14.81 23.93 15.00
C LYS A 161 -14.95 22.55 15.64
N LEU A 162 -13.88 22.08 16.26
CA LEU A 162 -13.86 20.85 17.05
C LEU A 162 -13.17 21.13 18.38
N GLU A 163 -13.91 20.95 19.45
CA GLU A 163 -13.48 21.18 20.84
C GLU A 163 -13.46 19.85 21.60
N PHE A 164 -12.44 19.67 22.44
CA PHE A 164 -12.26 18.49 23.26
C PHE A 164 -12.58 18.81 24.71
N THR A 165 -13.22 17.88 25.41
CA THR A 165 -13.38 17.95 26.87
C THR A 165 -12.03 17.74 27.55
N GLN A 166 -11.93 18.11 28.83
CA GLN A 166 -10.71 17.87 29.59
C GLN A 166 -10.37 16.37 29.67
N GLU A 167 -11.38 15.51 29.84
CA GLU A 167 -11.21 14.05 29.85
C GLU A 167 -10.67 13.52 28.51
N GLU A 168 -11.20 14.01 27.38
CA GLU A 168 -10.70 13.63 26.06
C GLU A 168 -9.24 14.07 25.90
N LEU A 169 -8.89 15.29 26.29
CA LEU A 169 -7.51 15.79 26.27
C LEU A 169 -6.58 14.96 27.14
N ASP A 170 -7.01 14.58 28.34
CA ASP A 170 -6.23 13.77 29.27
C ASP A 170 -5.99 12.36 28.70
N SER A 171 -6.99 11.76 28.06
CA SER A 171 -6.86 10.46 27.39
C SER A 171 -5.87 10.50 26.22
N ILE A 172 -5.93 11.56 25.39
CA ILE A 172 -5.00 11.79 24.27
C ILE A 172 -3.58 11.98 24.83
N ASN A 173 -3.41 12.80 25.86
CA ASN A 173 -2.11 13.05 26.48
C ASN A 173 -1.53 11.78 27.12
N LYS A 174 -2.36 10.94 27.74
CA LYS A 174 -1.96 9.65 28.30
C LYS A 174 -1.42 8.74 27.20
N LEU A 175 -2.13 8.57 26.09
CA LEU A 175 -1.64 7.77 24.96
C LEU A 175 -0.35 8.38 24.37
N GLY A 176 -0.27 9.70 24.23
CA GLY A 176 0.95 10.36 23.77
C GLY A 176 2.17 10.05 24.66
N LYS A 177 1.99 10.00 25.99
CA LYS A 177 3.04 9.57 26.93
C LYS A 177 3.40 8.10 26.74
N GLU A 178 2.42 7.20 26.60
CA GLU A 178 2.66 5.78 26.36
C GLU A 178 3.42 5.54 25.04
N LEU A 179 3.07 6.23 23.95
CA LEU A 179 3.79 6.17 22.68
C LEU A 179 5.24 6.66 22.82
N LYS A 180 5.46 7.76 23.56
CA LYS A 180 6.82 8.25 23.81
C LYS A 180 7.65 7.25 24.63
N THR A 181 7.09 6.71 25.71
CA THR A 181 7.79 5.80 26.62
C THR A 181 8.09 4.46 25.96
N ASN A 182 7.09 3.86 25.29
CA ASN A 182 7.18 2.49 24.78
C ASN A 182 7.72 2.42 23.36
N LEU A 183 7.48 3.43 22.52
CA LEU A 183 7.86 3.43 21.11
C LEU A 183 8.90 4.49 20.75
N ASN A 184 9.37 5.30 21.72
CA ASN A 184 10.22 6.46 21.46
C ASN A 184 9.62 7.43 20.41
N LEU A 185 8.29 7.44 20.29
CA LEU A 185 7.56 8.21 19.31
C LEU A 185 7.10 9.54 19.92
N THR A 186 7.63 10.64 19.41
CA THR A 186 7.15 11.99 19.74
C THR A 186 6.30 12.52 18.59
N LEU A 187 4.99 12.64 18.83
CA LEU A 187 4.01 13.07 17.84
C LEU A 187 3.04 14.06 18.48
N ASN A 188 2.62 15.09 17.73
CA ASN A 188 1.49 15.92 18.12
C ASN A 188 0.18 15.15 17.90
N LEU A 189 -0.12 14.24 18.83
CA LEU A 189 -1.25 13.32 18.73
C LEU A 189 -2.59 14.06 18.72
N LEU A 190 -2.73 15.14 19.49
CA LEU A 190 -3.93 15.98 19.47
C LEU A 190 -4.21 16.56 18.08
N SER A 191 -3.20 17.12 17.43
CA SER A 191 -3.34 17.66 16.07
C SER A 191 -3.68 16.56 15.06
N LEU A 192 -3.00 15.41 15.15
CA LEU A 192 -3.27 14.26 14.29
C LEU A 192 -4.73 13.78 14.43
N ILE A 193 -5.19 13.56 15.66
CA ILE A 193 -6.56 13.14 15.97
C ILE A 193 -7.57 14.17 15.51
N LYS A 194 -7.37 15.45 15.83
CA LYS A 194 -8.25 16.55 15.43
C LYS A 194 -8.43 16.58 13.92
N ASN A 195 -7.33 16.49 13.17
CA ASN A 195 -7.36 16.49 11.70
C ASN A 195 -8.12 15.27 11.16
N GLN A 196 -7.89 14.08 11.73
CA GLN A 196 -8.59 12.87 11.26
C GLN A 196 -10.08 12.86 11.62
N LEU A 197 -10.48 13.38 12.79
CA LEU A 197 -11.90 13.54 13.14
C LEU A 197 -12.62 14.50 12.19
N ILE A 198 -12.02 15.66 11.92
CA ILE A 198 -12.58 16.64 10.98
C ILE A 198 -12.76 16.02 9.59
N ASN A 199 -11.73 15.34 9.08
CA ASN A 199 -11.79 14.64 7.80
C ASN A 199 -12.87 13.56 7.81
N PHE A 200 -12.96 12.77 8.87
CA PHE A 200 -13.95 11.71 9.04
C PHE A 200 -15.37 12.27 8.96
N PHE A 201 -15.69 13.35 9.69
CA PHE A 201 -17.03 13.93 9.70
C PHE A 201 -17.42 14.51 8.33
N ILE A 202 -16.53 15.28 7.70
CA ILE A 202 -16.81 15.89 6.40
C ILE A 202 -16.97 14.81 5.32
N LEU A 203 -16.08 13.82 5.28
CA LEU A 203 -16.16 12.72 4.33
C LEU A 203 -17.38 11.82 4.56
N SER A 204 -17.74 11.57 5.81
CA SER A 204 -18.96 10.80 6.14
C SER A 204 -20.20 11.48 5.56
N GLY A 205 -20.30 12.81 5.65
CA GLY A 205 -21.40 13.56 5.01
C GLY A 205 -21.44 13.39 3.49
N PHE A 206 -20.28 13.40 2.81
CA PHE A 206 -20.21 13.20 1.37
C PHE A 206 -20.53 11.76 0.95
N TYR A 207 -19.99 10.77 1.67
CA TYR A 207 -20.26 9.36 1.37
C TYR A 207 -21.71 8.98 1.70
N SER A 208 -22.28 9.53 2.77
CA SER A 208 -23.71 9.43 3.10
C SER A 208 -24.58 9.84 1.90
N GLN A 209 -24.36 11.05 1.37
CA GLN A 209 -25.07 11.55 0.19
C GLN A 209 -24.85 10.68 -1.05
N LEU A 210 -23.60 10.26 -1.28
CA LEU A 210 -23.26 9.41 -2.42
C LEU A 210 -24.03 8.08 -2.38
N LEU A 211 -24.02 7.42 -1.23
CA LEU A 211 -24.63 6.10 -1.04
C LEU A 211 -26.16 6.19 -1.05
N GLU A 212 -26.75 7.30 -0.61
CA GLU A 212 -28.19 7.56 -0.74
C GLU A 212 -28.64 7.75 -2.19
N ILE A 213 -27.82 8.41 -3.01
CA ILE A 213 -28.07 8.60 -4.44
C ILE A 213 -27.91 7.27 -5.18
N LYS A 214 -26.80 6.55 -4.91
CA LYS A 214 -26.41 5.36 -5.67
C LYS A 214 -27.13 4.08 -5.23
N LYS A 215 -27.47 3.96 -3.94
CA LYS A 215 -28.09 2.79 -3.31
C LYS A 215 -27.42 1.46 -3.71
N PRO A 216 -26.08 1.34 -3.62
CA PRO A 216 -25.42 0.12 -4.03
C PRO A 216 -25.70 -1.01 -3.05
N LYS A 217 -25.58 -2.25 -3.54
CA LYS A 217 -25.59 -3.46 -2.71
C LYS A 217 -24.19 -3.71 -2.13
N GLN A 218 -23.16 -3.39 -2.90
CA GLN A 218 -21.77 -3.62 -2.51
C GLN A 218 -20.82 -2.56 -3.06
N ILE A 219 -19.69 -2.40 -2.38
CA ILE A 219 -18.56 -1.62 -2.86
C ILE A 219 -17.28 -2.45 -2.82
N TYR A 220 -16.42 -2.20 -3.80
CA TYR A 220 -15.04 -2.67 -3.81
C TYR A 220 -14.11 -1.50 -3.54
N ILE A 221 -13.18 -1.67 -2.61
CA ILE A 221 -12.14 -0.69 -2.29
C ILE A 221 -10.76 -1.34 -2.46
N VAL A 222 -9.75 -0.50 -2.68
CA VAL A 222 -8.35 -0.92 -2.60
C VAL A 222 -7.71 -0.19 -1.43
N ASN A 223 -7.20 -0.95 -0.47
CA ASN A 223 -6.64 -0.47 0.79
C ASN A 223 -7.68 0.27 1.66
N PHE A 224 -8.10 -0.37 2.75
CA PHE A 224 -9.13 0.17 3.65
C PHE A 224 -8.63 1.28 4.59
N CYS A 225 -7.32 1.41 4.83
CA CYS A 225 -6.75 2.23 5.91
C CYS A 225 -7.16 3.71 5.88
N ASP A 226 -7.46 4.28 4.72
CA ASP A 226 -7.87 5.67 4.55
C ASP A 226 -9.38 5.83 4.24
N LYS A 227 -10.17 4.76 4.46
CA LYS A 227 -11.58 4.66 4.05
C LYS A 227 -12.55 4.55 5.23
N ALA A 228 -12.12 4.83 6.46
CA ALA A 228 -12.94 4.67 7.66
C ALA A 228 -14.32 5.37 7.55
N ALA A 229 -14.37 6.59 7.02
CA ALA A 229 -15.63 7.32 6.79
C ALA A 229 -16.54 6.62 5.76
N LEU A 230 -15.99 6.12 4.66
CA LEU A 230 -16.75 5.39 3.64
C LEU A 230 -17.31 4.07 4.21
N ILE A 231 -16.47 3.31 4.92
CA ILE A 231 -16.83 2.04 5.53
C ILE A 231 -17.93 2.24 6.57
N SER A 232 -17.77 3.24 7.45
CA SER A 232 -18.78 3.64 8.44
C SER A 232 -20.15 3.89 7.79
N GLU A 233 -20.19 4.69 6.72
CA GLU A 233 -21.44 5.02 6.04
C GLU A 233 -22.04 3.85 5.25
N CYS A 234 -21.22 2.91 4.77
CA CYS A 234 -21.68 1.66 4.16
C CYS A 234 -22.34 0.75 5.20
N LYS A 235 -21.69 0.54 6.36
CA LYS A 235 -22.21 -0.31 7.43
C LYS A 235 -23.54 0.19 7.99
N LYS A 236 -23.68 1.51 8.21
CA LYS A 236 -24.96 2.13 8.61
C LYS A 236 -26.11 1.82 7.64
N ARG A 237 -25.79 1.57 6.37
CA ARG A 237 -26.74 1.29 5.29
C ARG A 237 -26.80 -0.19 4.89
N LYS A 238 -26.10 -1.08 5.61
CA LYS A 238 -25.98 -2.51 5.30
C LYS A 238 -25.47 -2.78 3.88
N ILE A 239 -24.55 -1.93 3.40
CA ILE A 239 -23.87 -2.08 2.11
C ILE A 239 -22.61 -2.89 2.34
N GLN A 240 -22.42 -3.98 1.60
CA GLN A 240 -21.24 -4.84 1.76
C GLN A 240 -19.97 -4.14 1.27
N VAL A 241 -18.92 -4.14 2.08
CA VAL A 241 -17.61 -3.59 1.73
C VAL A 241 -16.61 -4.72 1.51
N ILE A 242 -15.99 -4.71 0.34
CA ILE A 242 -15.02 -5.72 -0.09
C ILE A 242 -13.68 -5.01 -0.35
N ASP A 243 -12.65 -5.30 0.44
CA ASP A 243 -11.30 -4.77 0.20
C ASP A 243 -10.47 -5.71 -0.67
N ILE A 244 -9.76 -5.14 -1.62
CA ILE A 244 -8.90 -5.86 -2.56
C ILE A 244 -7.46 -5.68 -2.09
N GLN A 245 -6.73 -6.79 -1.98
CA GLN A 245 -5.33 -6.79 -1.59
C GLN A 245 -4.50 -5.84 -2.46
N HIS A 246 -3.85 -4.86 -1.84
CA HIS A 246 -3.03 -3.87 -2.55
C HIS A 246 -1.54 -4.23 -2.61
N GLY A 247 -1.10 -5.17 -1.76
CA GLY A 247 0.30 -5.53 -1.58
C GLY A 247 0.44 -6.77 -0.70
N PHE A 248 1.69 -7.19 -0.48
CA PHE A 248 1.99 -8.28 0.44
C PHE A 248 1.57 -7.90 1.86
N VAL A 249 0.84 -8.80 2.50
CA VAL A 249 0.37 -8.63 3.87
C VAL A 249 1.19 -9.55 4.77
N SER A 250 1.60 -9.06 5.93
CA SER A 250 2.46 -9.78 6.86
C SER A 250 1.94 -9.72 8.28
N SER A 251 2.17 -10.76 9.07
CA SER A 251 1.99 -10.74 10.53
C SER A 251 2.97 -9.81 11.25
N LYS A 252 4.04 -9.36 10.58
CA LYS A 252 5.01 -8.41 11.11
C LYS A 252 4.65 -6.95 10.80
N ASP A 253 3.58 -6.71 10.04
CA ASP A 253 3.03 -5.39 9.77
C ASP A 253 1.67 -5.25 10.47
N ILE A 254 1.39 -4.08 11.02
CA ILE A 254 0.15 -3.81 11.72
C ILE A 254 -1.04 -3.59 10.77
N ILE A 255 -0.81 -3.12 9.53
CA ILE A 255 -1.85 -2.58 8.63
C ILE A 255 -3.11 -3.45 8.57
N TYR A 256 -2.93 -4.76 8.34
CA TYR A 256 -4.01 -5.75 8.25
C TYR A 256 -4.00 -6.74 9.43
N HIS A 257 -3.05 -6.63 10.37
CA HIS A 257 -2.87 -7.61 11.42
C HIS A 257 -3.61 -7.21 12.71
N TYR A 258 -4.62 -8.01 13.06
CA TYR A 258 -5.50 -7.81 14.21
C TYR A 258 -5.63 -9.10 15.04
N PRO A 259 -4.52 -9.61 15.61
CA PRO A 259 -4.48 -10.95 16.22
C PRO A 259 -5.34 -11.09 17.48
N ALA A 260 -5.65 -9.98 18.15
CA ALA A 260 -6.46 -9.93 19.37
C ALA A 260 -7.89 -9.42 19.14
N SER A 261 -8.25 -9.05 17.91
CA SER A 261 -9.59 -8.54 17.61
C SER A 261 -10.55 -9.69 17.34
N PRO A 262 -11.76 -9.69 17.94
CA PRO A 262 -12.78 -10.64 17.55
C PRO A 262 -13.21 -10.42 16.09
N GLU A 263 -13.59 -11.51 15.43
CA GLU A 263 -14.05 -11.48 14.05
C GLU A 263 -15.24 -10.53 13.85
N ASN A 264 -15.19 -9.75 12.77
CA ASN A 264 -16.27 -8.87 12.32
C ASN A 264 -16.72 -7.82 13.37
N LYS A 265 -15.87 -7.45 14.35
CA LYS A 265 -16.20 -6.46 15.39
C LYS A 265 -15.64 -5.06 15.14
N LEU A 266 -14.72 -4.87 14.21
CA LEU A 266 -14.16 -3.55 13.94
C LEU A 266 -15.13 -2.68 13.13
N ASP A 267 -15.41 -1.48 13.62
CA ASP A 267 -16.30 -0.50 12.99
C ASP A 267 -15.85 -0.10 11.58
N TYR A 268 -14.54 0.03 11.38
CA TYR A 268 -13.97 0.56 10.13
C TYR A 268 -13.17 -0.46 9.33
N PHE A 269 -13.41 -1.75 9.56
CA PHE A 269 -12.86 -2.84 8.73
C PHE A 269 -13.87 -3.32 7.68
N PRO A 270 -13.43 -3.70 6.46
CA PRO A 270 -14.28 -4.31 5.42
C PRO A 270 -15.03 -5.56 5.89
N ASP A 271 -16.09 -5.94 5.18
CA ASP A 271 -16.84 -7.18 5.47
C ASP A 271 -16.20 -8.41 4.79
N LYS A 272 -15.45 -8.19 3.71
CA LYS A 272 -14.70 -9.23 2.97
C LYS A 272 -13.34 -8.74 2.52
N PHE A 273 -12.42 -9.67 2.31
CA PHE A 273 -11.09 -9.41 1.78
C PHE A 273 -10.78 -10.33 0.58
N LEU A 274 -10.39 -9.74 -0.55
CA LEU A 274 -9.95 -10.48 -1.73
C LEU A 274 -8.43 -10.52 -1.77
N ALA A 275 -7.85 -11.70 -1.58
CA ALA A 275 -6.43 -11.95 -1.59
C ALA A 275 -5.97 -12.58 -2.92
N TRP A 276 -4.72 -12.35 -3.30
CA TRP A 276 -4.16 -12.91 -4.54
C TRP A 276 -3.86 -14.41 -4.42
N SER A 277 -3.33 -14.83 -3.27
CA SER A 277 -3.21 -16.23 -2.86
C SER A 277 -2.88 -16.30 -1.37
N GLU A 278 -2.86 -17.50 -0.80
CA GLU A 278 -2.45 -17.72 0.59
C GLU A 278 -1.03 -17.20 0.88
N SER A 279 -0.09 -17.40 -0.05
CA SER A 279 1.29 -16.93 0.09
C SER A 279 1.39 -15.40 0.24
N TRP A 280 0.40 -14.65 -0.24
CA TRP A 280 0.36 -13.19 -0.11
C TRP A 280 -0.16 -12.68 1.23
N LEU A 281 -0.70 -13.57 2.09
CA LEU A 281 -1.21 -13.20 3.41
C LEU A 281 -0.16 -13.30 4.52
N GLY A 282 0.99 -13.92 4.27
CA GLY A 282 2.16 -13.83 5.15
C GLY A 282 1.85 -14.01 6.64
N GLY A 283 1.05 -15.01 7.01
CA GLY A 283 0.66 -15.33 8.40
C GLY A 283 -0.22 -14.28 9.10
N CYS A 284 -0.72 -13.29 8.36
CA CYS A 284 -1.53 -12.22 8.90
C CYS A 284 -2.90 -12.72 9.39
N LYS A 285 -3.30 -12.27 10.58
CA LYS A 285 -4.62 -12.49 11.15
C LYS A 285 -5.52 -11.29 10.85
N LEU A 286 -6.37 -11.45 9.84
CA LEU A 286 -7.44 -10.51 9.55
C LEU A 286 -8.55 -10.65 10.62
N PRO A 287 -9.27 -9.57 10.98
CA PRO A 287 -10.41 -9.63 11.89
C PRO A 287 -11.69 -10.09 11.15
N LEU A 288 -11.55 -11.14 10.34
CA LEU A 288 -12.58 -11.74 9.49
C LEU A 288 -12.55 -13.26 9.69
N SER A 289 -13.72 -13.89 9.54
CA SER A 289 -13.79 -15.34 9.37
C SER A 289 -13.17 -15.76 8.04
N SER A 290 -12.74 -17.02 7.94
CA SER A 290 -12.20 -17.60 6.70
C SER A 290 -13.15 -17.48 5.51
N ASP A 291 -14.47 -17.58 5.75
CA ASP A 291 -15.50 -17.50 4.70
C ASP A 291 -15.60 -16.11 4.05
N ASN A 292 -15.06 -15.09 4.72
CA ASN A 292 -14.98 -13.72 4.24
C ASN A 292 -13.63 -13.38 3.59
N ILE A 293 -12.74 -14.37 3.43
CA ILE A 293 -11.47 -14.24 2.72
C ILE A 293 -11.54 -15.08 1.45
N GLU A 294 -11.53 -14.43 0.30
CA GLU A 294 -11.62 -15.08 -1.01
C GLU A 294 -10.32 -14.90 -1.78
N TYR A 295 -9.84 -15.98 -2.41
CA TYR A 295 -8.67 -15.94 -3.27
C TYR A 295 -9.08 -15.69 -4.72
N ILE A 296 -8.61 -14.59 -5.28
CA ILE A 296 -8.86 -14.20 -6.66
C ILE A 296 -7.57 -14.09 -7.45
N GLU A 297 -7.66 -14.33 -8.75
CA GLU A 297 -6.51 -14.19 -9.65
C GLU A 297 -6.05 -12.73 -9.75
N ASN A 298 -4.74 -12.51 -9.62
CA ASN A 298 -4.13 -11.23 -9.97
C ASN A 298 -4.00 -11.12 -11.50
N TYR A 299 -5.05 -10.62 -12.15
CA TYR A 299 -5.14 -10.55 -13.61
C TYR A 299 -3.96 -9.82 -14.23
N THR A 300 -3.54 -8.71 -13.63
CA THR A 300 -2.46 -7.88 -14.17
C THR A 300 -1.14 -8.63 -14.16
N LEU A 301 -0.78 -9.22 -13.02
CA LEU A 301 0.47 -9.97 -12.86
C LEU A 301 0.48 -11.24 -13.70
N LYS A 302 -0.64 -11.96 -13.76
CA LYS A 302 -0.79 -13.13 -14.64
C LYS A 302 -0.64 -12.74 -16.12
N THR A 303 -1.32 -11.69 -16.57
CA THR A 303 -1.23 -11.20 -17.95
C THR A 303 0.21 -10.83 -18.31
N GLU A 304 0.93 -10.19 -17.39
CA GLU A 304 2.36 -9.90 -17.59
C GLU A 304 3.21 -11.18 -17.64
N ALA A 305 3.00 -12.14 -16.74
CA ALA A 305 3.73 -13.40 -16.74
C ALA A 305 3.49 -14.22 -18.01
N GLU A 306 2.26 -14.24 -18.53
CA GLU A 306 1.88 -14.97 -19.75
C GLU A 306 2.61 -14.45 -21.00
N LYS A 307 2.91 -13.15 -21.08
CA LYS A 307 3.68 -12.56 -22.20
C LYS A 307 5.07 -13.17 -22.36
N TYR A 308 5.64 -13.68 -21.27
CA TYR A 308 6.98 -14.24 -21.23
C TYR A 308 6.98 -15.76 -20.99
N LYS A 309 5.83 -16.42 -21.19
CA LYS A 309 5.74 -17.87 -21.08
C LYS A 309 6.68 -18.54 -22.08
N GLY A 310 7.52 -19.45 -21.60
CA GLY A 310 8.49 -20.18 -22.43
C GLY A 310 9.84 -19.48 -22.61
N VAL A 311 10.05 -18.28 -22.05
CA VAL A 311 11.37 -17.66 -21.99
C VAL A 311 12.31 -18.53 -21.16
N ALA A 312 13.47 -18.88 -21.72
CA ALA A 312 14.47 -19.71 -21.06
C ALA A 312 15.16 -18.93 -19.92
N LYS A 313 15.34 -19.60 -18.78
CA LYS A 313 16.08 -19.04 -17.63
C LYS A 313 17.57 -18.98 -17.93
N ILE A 314 18.19 -17.86 -17.59
CA ILE A 314 19.63 -17.64 -17.61
C ILE A 314 20.17 -17.99 -16.21
N PRO A 315 20.87 -19.14 -16.03
CA PRO A 315 21.20 -19.64 -14.70
C PRO A 315 22.07 -18.70 -13.86
N ASN A 316 22.92 -17.91 -14.51
CA ASN A 316 23.84 -16.97 -13.87
C ASN A 316 23.31 -15.53 -13.81
N LYS A 317 22.04 -15.28 -14.16
CA LYS A 317 21.39 -13.97 -14.03
C LYS A 317 20.75 -13.83 -12.65
N VAL A 318 21.16 -12.80 -11.92
CA VAL A 318 20.66 -12.47 -10.58
C VAL A 318 20.04 -11.08 -10.61
N LEU A 319 18.77 -10.96 -10.25
CA LEU A 319 18.14 -9.65 -10.05
C LEU A 319 18.32 -9.20 -8.60
N ILE A 320 18.60 -7.92 -8.41
CA ILE A 320 18.63 -7.27 -7.10
C ILE A 320 17.57 -6.18 -7.12
N LEU A 321 16.55 -6.33 -6.27
CA LEU A 321 15.44 -5.40 -6.17
C LEU A 321 15.71 -4.43 -5.01
N SER A 322 15.92 -3.16 -5.35
CA SER A 322 16.13 -2.13 -4.35
C SER A 322 14.82 -1.63 -3.73
N GLN A 323 14.97 -0.90 -2.64
CA GLN A 323 13.90 -0.23 -1.93
C GLN A 323 14.40 1.12 -1.41
N ASP A 324 13.66 2.19 -1.69
CA ASP A 324 14.11 3.58 -1.49
C ASP A 324 14.48 3.94 -0.05
N THR A 325 13.95 3.22 0.93
CA THR A 325 14.28 3.41 2.35
C THR A 325 15.55 2.70 2.80
N LEU A 326 16.06 1.74 2.00
CA LEU A 326 17.17 0.86 2.33
C LEU A 326 18.32 0.88 1.30
N THR A 327 18.30 1.79 0.32
CA THR A 327 19.22 1.85 -0.83
C THR A 327 20.69 1.63 -0.43
N GLU A 328 21.24 2.45 0.47
CA GLU A 328 22.64 2.37 0.91
C GLU A 328 22.95 1.01 1.55
N ARG A 329 22.07 0.52 2.44
CA ARG A 329 22.24 -0.75 3.15
C ARG A 329 22.21 -1.94 2.19
N ILE A 330 21.33 -1.89 1.18
CA ILE A 330 21.27 -2.92 0.13
C ILE A 330 22.57 -2.90 -0.68
N LEU A 331 23.04 -1.72 -1.12
CA LEU A 331 24.28 -1.57 -1.88
C LEU A 331 25.50 -2.10 -1.10
N ASP A 332 25.59 -1.81 0.19
CA ASP A 332 26.65 -2.33 1.05
C ASP A 332 26.60 -3.87 1.16
N ASN A 333 25.40 -4.45 1.32
CA ASN A 333 25.22 -5.89 1.42
C ASN A 333 25.49 -6.64 0.12
N ILE A 334 25.26 -6.04 -1.04
CA ILE A 334 25.50 -6.71 -2.34
C ILE A 334 26.93 -6.50 -2.85
N PHE A 335 27.70 -5.58 -2.27
CA PHE A 335 29.04 -5.23 -2.76
C PHE A 335 29.98 -6.44 -2.80
N GLY A 336 30.11 -7.14 -1.67
CA GLY A 336 30.90 -8.38 -1.60
C GLY A 336 30.35 -9.44 -2.56
N LEU A 337 29.02 -9.54 -2.68
CA LEU A 337 28.37 -10.53 -3.55
C LEU A 337 28.82 -10.36 -5.00
N VAL A 338 28.72 -9.12 -5.49
CA VAL A 338 29.04 -8.78 -6.88
C VAL A 338 30.53 -8.98 -7.15
N LYS A 339 31.38 -8.49 -6.24
CA LYS A 339 32.83 -8.57 -6.33
C LYS A 339 33.33 -10.02 -6.36
N ASP A 340 32.81 -10.86 -5.47
CA ASP A 340 33.34 -12.21 -5.25
C ASP A 340 32.73 -13.26 -6.19
N ASN A 341 31.75 -12.87 -7.01
CA ASN A 341 31.02 -13.77 -7.91
C ASN A 341 31.03 -13.30 -9.39
N PRO A 342 32.20 -13.16 -10.04
CA PRO A 342 32.30 -12.64 -11.41
C PRO A 342 31.63 -13.54 -12.47
N LYS A 343 31.32 -14.80 -12.14
CA LYS A 343 30.59 -15.74 -13.01
C LYS A 343 29.08 -15.41 -13.14
N TYR A 344 28.54 -14.63 -12.21
CA TYR A 344 27.15 -14.21 -12.18
C TYR A 344 27.01 -12.77 -12.69
N ASN A 345 25.95 -12.53 -13.46
CA ASN A 345 25.56 -11.20 -13.93
C ASN A 345 24.44 -10.64 -13.04
N PHE A 346 24.73 -9.55 -12.34
CA PHE A 346 23.84 -8.90 -11.41
C PHE A 346 23.11 -7.74 -12.08
N PHE A 347 21.78 -7.80 -12.06
CA PHE A 347 20.89 -6.77 -12.60
C PHE A 347 20.20 -6.05 -11.44
N TYR A 348 20.66 -4.86 -11.14
CA TYR A 348 20.13 -4.03 -10.06
C TYR A 348 18.95 -3.20 -10.56
N LYS A 349 17.78 -3.36 -9.95
CA LYS A 349 16.58 -2.57 -10.22
C LYS A 349 16.38 -1.54 -9.11
N PRO A 350 16.71 -0.26 -9.35
CA PRO A 350 16.35 0.80 -8.43
C PRO A 350 14.82 0.93 -8.30
N HIS A 351 14.37 1.30 -7.11
CA HIS A 351 13.06 1.87 -6.85
C HIS A 351 12.91 3.16 -7.68
N PRO A 352 11.70 3.50 -8.21
CA PRO A 352 11.53 4.67 -9.07
C PRO A 352 12.08 5.99 -8.51
N ASN A 353 12.02 6.19 -7.19
CA ASN A 353 12.55 7.40 -6.53
C ASN A 353 14.09 7.47 -6.56
N GLU A 354 14.78 6.32 -6.58
CA GLU A 354 16.23 6.22 -6.48
C GLU A 354 16.96 6.69 -7.74
N TYR A 355 16.35 6.57 -8.93
CA TYR A 355 16.98 7.00 -10.19
C TYR A 355 17.42 8.47 -10.19
N THR A 356 16.82 9.30 -9.34
CA THR A 356 17.16 10.74 -9.25
C THR A 356 18.39 11.03 -8.40
N PHE A 357 18.87 10.08 -7.59
CA PHE A 357 19.95 10.31 -6.64
C PHE A 357 20.97 9.17 -6.50
N ILE A 358 20.69 7.98 -7.04
CA ILE A 358 21.51 6.79 -6.78
C ILE A 358 22.94 6.93 -7.31
N SER A 359 23.13 7.66 -8.40
CA SER A 359 24.47 7.95 -8.94
C SER A 359 25.33 8.80 -8.01
N GLY A 360 24.77 9.45 -6.99
CA GLY A 360 25.55 10.17 -5.97
C GLY A 360 25.93 9.32 -4.76
N ILE A 361 25.64 8.01 -4.78
CA ILE A 361 25.98 7.09 -3.69
C ILE A 361 27.31 6.41 -4.04
N LYS A 362 28.36 6.70 -3.27
CA LYS A 362 29.71 6.14 -3.47
C LYS A 362 29.73 4.63 -3.72
N LYS A 363 28.97 3.86 -2.92
CA LYS A 363 28.92 2.39 -3.04
C LYS A 363 28.33 1.93 -4.38
N TYR A 364 27.34 2.66 -4.90
CA TYR A 364 26.75 2.39 -6.21
C TYR A 364 27.76 2.72 -7.34
N GLU A 365 28.52 3.81 -7.22
CA GLU A 365 29.56 4.15 -8.20
C GLU A 365 30.65 3.08 -8.24
N GLU A 366 31.11 2.59 -7.08
CA GLU A 366 32.05 1.48 -7.00
C GLU A 366 31.48 0.20 -7.66
N LEU A 367 30.21 -0.11 -7.38
CA LEU A 367 29.51 -1.25 -7.99
C LEU A 367 29.39 -1.15 -9.51
N SER A 368 29.12 0.06 -10.01
CA SER A 368 28.99 0.35 -11.44
C SER A 368 30.28 0.15 -12.22
N GLY A 369 31.44 0.07 -11.55
CA GLY A 369 32.72 -0.28 -12.14
C GLY A 369 32.91 -1.78 -12.43
N PHE A 370 32.09 -2.67 -11.85
CA PHE A 370 32.19 -4.11 -12.11
C PHE A 370 31.50 -4.50 -13.43
N LYS A 371 32.21 -5.25 -14.28
CA LYS A 371 31.68 -5.73 -15.58
C LYS A 371 30.43 -6.62 -15.45
N ASN A 372 30.26 -7.27 -14.29
CA ASN A 372 29.15 -8.18 -14.02
C ASN A 372 28.01 -7.50 -13.23
N PHE A 373 27.97 -6.17 -13.16
CA PHE A 373 26.91 -5.40 -12.55
C PHE A 373 26.25 -4.49 -13.59
N THR A 374 24.92 -4.50 -13.67
CA THR A 374 24.15 -3.70 -14.62
C THR A 374 22.93 -3.12 -13.93
N THR A 375 22.72 -1.81 -14.09
CA THR A 375 21.51 -1.14 -13.60
C THR A 375 20.40 -1.23 -14.63
N ILE A 376 19.26 -1.78 -14.23
CA ILE A 376 18.05 -1.79 -15.05
C ILE A 376 17.48 -0.37 -15.12
N GLY A 377 17.21 0.13 -16.33
CA GLY A 377 16.65 1.45 -16.59
C GLY A 377 15.24 1.65 -16.04
N ILE A 378 14.86 2.91 -15.80
CA ILE A 378 13.55 3.25 -15.22
C ILE A 378 12.36 2.81 -16.09
N ASN A 379 12.55 2.76 -17.40
CA ASN A 379 11.52 2.39 -18.38
C ASN A 379 11.57 0.90 -18.76
N GLU A 380 12.55 0.15 -18.30
CA GLU A 380 12.66 -1.29 -18.58
C GLU A 380 11.62 -2.06 -17.74
N ASN A 381 10.94 -3.02 -18.38
CA ASN A 381 9.91 -3.82 -17.72
C ASN A 381 10.57 -4.85 -16.79
N LEU A 382 10.35 -4.71 -15.49
CA LEU A 382 10.83 -5.65 -14.47
C LEU A 382 10.44 -7.10 -14.79
N TYR A 383 9.22 -7.33 -15.29
CA TYR A 383 8.73 -8.67 -15.60
C TYR A 383 9.52 -9.34 -16.74
N SER A 384 10.08 -8.56 -17.67
CA SER A 384 11.00 -9.09 -18.68
C SER A 384 12.25 -9.67 -18.03
N HIS A 385 12.85 -8.97 -17.07
CA HIS A 385 14.05 -9.47 -16.37
C HIS A 385 13.71 -10.60 -15.39
N LEU A 386 12.53 -10.59 -14.76
CA LEU A 386 12.10 -11.72 -13.94
C LEU A 386 11.87 -12.98 -14.79
N SER A 387 11.42 -12.82 -16.03
CA SER A 387 11.13 -13.97 -16.91
C SER A 387 12.36 -14.80 -17.27
N ASP A 388 13.48 -14.18 -17.61
CA ASP A 388 14.75 -14.85 -17.94
C ASP A 388 15.69 -14.96 -16.72
N GLY A 389 15.43 -14.25 -15.63
CA GLY A 389 16.22 -14.32 -14.40
C GLY A 389 15.97 -15.57 -13.57
N LYS A 390 17.02 -16.20 -13.03
CA LYS A 390 16.90 -17.40 -12.21
C LYS A 390 16.75 -17.10 -10.72
N LYS A 391 17.50 -16.10 -10.22
CA LYS A 391 17.54 -15.70 -8.82
C LYS A 391 17.11 -14.25 -8.65
N VAL A 392 16.37 -13.97 -7.59
CA VAL A 392 15.99 -12.61 -7.21
C VAL A 392 16.38 -12.36 -5.76
N ILE A 393 16.99 -11.22 -5.48
CA ILE A 393 17.46 -10.80 -4.18
C ILE A 393 16.74 -9.51 -3.81
N GLY A 394 16.26 -9.39 -2.58
CA GLY A 394 15.71 -8.15 -2.05
C GLY A 394 15.51 -8.23 -0.54
N VAL A 395 14.80 -7.27 0.04
CA VAL A 395 14.49 -7.27 1.48
C VAL A 395 13.04 -7.67 1.71
N TYR A 396 12.10 -6.74 1.50
CA TYR A 396 10.66 -7.01 1.71
C TYR A 396 9.75 -6.33 0.67
N THR A 397 10.29 -6.02 -0.51
CA THR A 397 9.48 -5.49 -1.62
C THR A 397 8.46 -6.52 -2.12
N THR A 398 7.27 -6.06 -2.50
CA THR A 398 6.23 -6.91 -3.13
C THR A 398 6.74 -7.60 -4.40
N ALA A 399 7.72 -7.00 -5.07
CA ALA A 399 8.30 -7.59 -6.27
C ALA A 399 9.01 -8.93 -6.01
N LEU A 400 9.37 -9.26 -4.76
CA LEU A 400 9.87 -10.60 -4.41
C LEU A 400 8.77 -11.65 -4.56
N ILE A 401 7.58 -11.42 -4.00
CA ILE A 401 6.47 -12.38 -4.12
C ILE A 401 5.90 -12.41 -5.54
N GLU A 402 5.95 -11.29 -6.27
CA GLU A 402 5.62 -11.27 -7.71
C GLU A 402 6.54 -12.18 -8.53
N ALA A 403 7.81 -12.32 -8.13
CA ALA A 403 8.77 -13.19 -8.82
C ALA A 403 8.40 -14.69 -8.78
N LEU A 404 7.49 -15.11 -7.90
CA LEU A 404 6.93 -16.46 -7.90
C LEU A 404 6.17 -16.76 -9.20
N TYR A 405 5.50 -15.77 -9.79
CA TYR A 405 4.82 -15.93 -11.08
C TYR A 405 5.78 -16.19 -12.25
N PHE A 406 7.07 -15.94 -12.03
CA PHE A 406 8.13 -16.14 -13.01
C PHE A 406 9.05 -17.31 -12.65
N ASN A 407 8.72 -18.13 -11.64
CA ASN A 407 9.56 -19.27 -11.21
C ASN A 407 11.00 -18.86 -10.81
N CYS A 408 11.16 -17.69 -10.19
CA CYS A 408 12.45 -17.24 -9.64
C CYS A 408 12.71 -17.85 -8.26
N GLU A 409 13.98 -18.15 -7.96
CA GLU A 409 14.43 -18.44 -6.60
C GLU A 409 14.60 -17.15 -5.81
N ILE A 410 13.91 -17.01 -4.69
CA ILE A 410 13.87 -15.78 -3.88
C ILE A 410 14.89 -15.86 -2.75
N PHE A 411 15.71 -14.83 -2.64
CA PHE A 411 16.66 -14.62 -1.56
C PHE A 411 16.38 -13.30 -0.84
N VAL A 412 16.34 -13.36 0.49
CA VAL A 412 16.02 -12.23 1.36
C VAL A 412 17.29 -11.79 2.09
N ILE A 413 17.67 -10.53 1.93
CA ILE A 413 18.78 -9.90 2.67
C ILE A 413 18.29 -9.60 4.09
N ASP A 414 19.09 -9.94 5.09
CA ASP A 414 18.79 -9.68 6.51
C ASP A 414 18.99 -8.20 6.86
N LEU A 415 18.00 -7.38 6.51
CA LEU A 415 17.92 -5.95 6.80
C LEU A 415 16.57 -5.63 7.48
N PRO A 416 16.43 -4.49 8.18
CA PRO A 416 15.17 -4.14 8.83
C PRO A 416 13.96 -4.24 7.88
N GLY A 417 12.95 -5.00 8.27
CA GLY A 417 11.76 -5.31 7.48
C GLY A 417 11.82 -6.68 6.77
N ALA A 418 12.98 -7.34 6.69
CA ALA A 418 13.11 -8.70 6.16
C ALA A 418 12.23 -9.71 6.90
N GLU A 419 11.95 -9.48 8.18
CA GLU A 419 11.03 -10.28 8.99
C GLU A 419 9.61 -10.33 8.41
N MET A 420 9.22 -9.36 7.57
CA MET A 420 7.94 -9.43 6.87
C MET A 420 7.85 -10.68 5.99
N MET A 421 8.99 -11.14 5.46
CA MET A 421 9.12 -12.31 4.60
C MET A 421 9.31 -13.63 5.38
N ASP A 422 9.27 -13.62 6.71
CA ASP A 422 9.52 -14.80 7.55
C ASP A 422 8.66 -16.00 7.16
N ASN A 423 7.39 -15.80 6.83
CA ASN A 423 6.49 -16.89 6.42
C ASN A 423 6.90 -17.52 5.08
N LEU A 424 7.45 -16.73 4.15
CA LEU A 424 8.00 -17.26 2.89
C LEU A 424 9.30 -18.02 3.16
N ILE A 425 10.12 -17.55 4.10
CA ILE A 425 11.36 -18.22 4.50
C ILE A 425 11.07 -19.56 5.19
N GLN A 426 10.14 -19.57 6.15
CA GLN A 426 9.78 -20.76 6.93
C GLN A 426 9.11 -21.85 6.07
N SER A 427 8.33 -21.45 5.06
CA SER A 427 7.73 -22.39 4.09
C SER A 427 8.73 -22.91 3.03
N GLY A 428 9.96 -22.39 2.99
CA GLY A 428 10.95 -22.72 1.96
C GLY A 428 10.71 -22.05 0.61
N THR A 429 9.69 -21.19 0.50
CA THR A 429 9.37 -20.39 -0.70
C THR A 429 10.45 -19.34 -0.99
N ALA A 430 11.08 -18.81 0.05
CA ALA A 430 12.24 -17.93 0.00
C ALA A 430 13.37 -18.48 0.87
N LYS A 431 14.59 -18.02 0.63
CA LYS A 431 15.77 -18.35 1.44
C LYS A 431 16.37 -17.08 2.03
N LYS A 432 16.93 -17.15 3.24
CA LYS A 432 17.81 -16.08 3.70
C LYS A 432 19.07 -16.07 2.84
N LEU A 433 19.54 -14.88 2.50
CA LEU A 433 20.83 -14.71 1.84
C LEU A 433 21.92 -14.82 2.92
N GLU A 434 22.45 -16.01 3.15
CA GLU A 434 23.50 -16.24 4.13
C GLU A 434 24.77 -15.47 3.76
N ASN A 435 25.26 -14.63 4.69
CA ASN A 435 26.54 -13.89 4.66
C ASN A 435 27.15 -13.74 3.25
N ILE A 436 26.35 -13.13 2.36
CA ILE A 436 26.69 -12.65 1.04
C ILE A 436 27.41 -13.70 0.16
N LYS A 437 26.99 -14.98 0.23
CA LYS A 437 27.40 -16.00 -0.74
C LYS A 437 26.18 -16.49 -1.52
N LEU A 438 26.31 -16.53 -2.85
CA LEU A 438 25.34 -17.26 -3.67
C LEU A 438 25.59 -18.76 -3.44
N PRO A 439 24.55 -19.56 -3.13
CA PRO A 439 24.68 -21.01 -3.03
C PRO A 439 25.08 -21.64 -4.37
#